data_AF-A0A948AB71-F1
#
_entry.id   AF-A0A948AB71-F1
#
_cell.length_a   1.000
_cell.length_b   1.000
_cell.length_c   1.000
_cell.angle_alpha   90.00
_cell.angle_beta   90.00
_cell.angle_gamma   90.00
#
_symmetry.space_group_name_H-M   'P 1'
#
loop_
_entity.id
_entity.type
_entity.pdbx_description
1 polymer ?
#
loop_
_entity_poly.entity_id
_entity_poly.type
_entity_poly.pdbx_seq_one_letter_code
_entity_poly.pdbx_strand_id
1 'polypeptide(L)'
;MYTLLFCLSLQLMAQDLAVTTDSVGESLEDPTGLSLLPDLPAKNQIPLFDNRFRIDYEVEEITMVFFRKRGSASVILVKPDGSKVNVINADDQDIQWFDDKTYDLIKIKKPTPGPWQALGQILPESKIMVLTEIELNVPSLPGHLMAGETIKVTATLTNGGKPIVAKDFRDLLRLDVLFISSNNPEHENFGAGVIELTTLADDGRNFDEKPRDGIFTGEFKLEMKPGQWLPKFVVKTPLYTREVVQEPVIIHKSPISYEVAQATTAEDLHWLTFKVTDPMINPRSVALQGKVRFPNNEIQSFTLGESAEVDKKLKIVNYASGTYKVESTLFAQTVTGRDVVVTLPQASFVAQVIEPEPVEADTEDADLNTQAAETSANPVATKPVVEEEKPFPWLLVILSNIVILGGGGFAIWMVATDRSFKTLFAKKNNSMDLDTLAMPGAAEAKTSSSGQKNSKSNDILELSLPDD
;
A
#
# COMPACT_ATOMS: atom_id res chain seq x y z
N MET A 1 -94.73 -8.66 30.91
CA MET A 1 -95.43 -9.05 32.15
C MET A 1 -94.39 -9.76 33.03
N TYR A 2 -93.90 -9.13 34.11
CA TYR A 2 -93.05 -9.69 35.19
C TYR A 2 -91.69 -10.34 34.79
N THR A 3 -90.52 -10.09 35.42
CA THR A 3 -90.09 -9.12 36.45
C THR A 3 -88.57 -8.89 36.36
N LEU A 4 -88.07 -7.79 36.93
CA LEU A 4 -86.64 -7.55 37.21
C LEU A 4 -86.03 -8.58 38.17
N LEU A 5 -84.73 -8.84 37.98
CA LEU A 5 -83.70 -9.00 39.02
C LEU A 5 -82.33 -8.75 38.34
N PHE A 6 -81.83 -7.51 38.22
CA PHE A 6 -81.14 -6.75 39.27
C PHE A 6 -80.14 -7.58 40.08
N CYS A 7 -78.91 -7.70 39.58
CA CYS A 7 -77.74 -7.95 40.42
C CYS A 7 -76.67 -6.92 40.05
N LEU A 8 -76.12 -6.27 41.07
CA LEU A 8 -75.36 -5.04 40.99
C LEU A 8 -73.88 -5.34 41.32
N SER A 9 -72.97 -5.02 40.42
CA SER A 9 -71.55 -4.87 40.75
C SER A 9 -71.02 -3.55 40.20
N LEU A 10 -70.63 -2.67 41.12
CA LEU A 10 -69.92 -1.40 40.90
C LEU A 10 -68.77 -1.60 39.88
N GLN A 11 -68.69 -0.77 38.83
CA GLN A 11 -67.91 0.49 38.77
C GLN A 11 -66.39 0.28 38.99
N LEU A 12 -65.48 0.89 38.22
CA LEU A 12 -65.63 2.16 37.47
C LEU A 12 -64.86 2.14 36.12
N MET A 13 -65.27 3.04 35.22
CA MET A 13 -64.60 3.35 33.95
C MET A 13 -63.28 4.12 34.15
N ALA A 14 -62.42 4.08 33.12
CA ALA A 14 -61.95 5.25 32.37
C ALA A 14 -60.43 5.40 32.16
N GLN A 15 -60.10 5.57 30.88
CA GLN A 15 -59.13 6.52 30.29
C GLN A 15 -57.63 6.22 30.29
N ASP A 16 -57.10 6.23 29.06
CA ASP A 16 -55.72 6.54 28.73
C ASP A 16 -55.23 7.83 29.42
N LEU A 17 -53.99 7.81 29.87
CA LEU A 17 -53.03 8.90 29.66
C LEU A 17 -51.60 8.35 29.83
N ALA A 18 -50.68 8.86 29.02
CA ALA A 18 -49.30 8.38 28.96
C ALA A 18 -48.48 8.73 30.22
N VAL A 19 -47.40 7.99 30.47
CA VAL A 19 -46.05 8.55 30.71
C VAL A 19 -45.00 7.43 30.58
N THR A 20 -43.89 7.77 29.93
CA THR A 20 -42.66 6.98 29.84
C THR A 20 -41.97 6.82 31.20
N THR A 21 -41.56 5.61 31.55
CA THR A 21 -40.47 5.37 32.50
C THR A 21 -39.52 4.32 31.94
N ASP A 22 -38.36 4.76 31.46
CA ASP A 22 -37.22 3.88 31.21
C ASP A 22 -36.80 3.18 32.50
N SER A 23 -36.76 1.85 32.50
CA SER A 23 -36.04 1.08 33.50
C SER A 23 -34.66 0.72 32.94
N VAL A 24 -33.69 1.61 33.14
CA VAL A 24 -32.28 1.34 32.86
C VAL A 24 -31.82 0.24 33.82
N GLY A 25 -31.64 -0.98 33.29
CA GLY A 25 -30.91 -2.05 33.98
C GLY A 25 -29.41 -1.88 33.69
N GLU A 26 -28.61 -1.83 34.74
CA GLU A 26 -27.16 -1.58 34.65
C GLU A 26 -26.45 -2.63 33.77
N SER A 27 -25.81 -2.16 32.70
CA SER A 27 -24.85 -2.97 31.95
C SER A 27 -23.55 -3.06 32.74
N LEU A 28 -23.18 -4.27 33.18
CA LEU A 28 -21.83 -4.54 33.63
C LEU A 28 -20.87 -4.35 32.45
N GLU A 29 -20.02 -3.32 32.52
CA GLU A 29 -19.02 -3.03 31.51
C GLU A 29 -17.98 -4.16 31.46
N ASP A 30 -17.88 -4.85 30.31
CA ASP A 30 -16.75 -5.72 29.96
C ASP A 30 -15.59 -4.81 29.50
N PRO A 31 -14.53 -4.60 30.32
CA PRO A 31 -13.46 -3.67 30.00
C PRO A 31 -12.53 -4.17 28.89
N THR A 32 -12.78 -5.37 28.36
CA THR A 32 -11.90 -6.04 27.39
C THR A 32 -12.32 -5.84 25.93
N GLY A 33 -13.54 -5.33 25.67
CA GLY A 33 -14.04 -5.04 24.31
C GLY A 33 -14.15 -6.25 23.38
N LEU A 34 -14.04 -7.47 23.91
CA LEU A 34 -13.94 -8.73 23.16
C LEU A 34 -15.31 -9.28 22.70
N SER A 35 -16.40 -8.67 23.17
CA SER A 35 -17.79 -9.04 22.89
C SER A 35 -18.37 -8.36 21.62
N LEU A 36 -17.55 -7.63 20.84
CA LEU A 36 -17.95 -6.93 19.60
C LEU A 36 -17.27 -7.47 18.32
N LEU A 37 -16.92 -8.76 18.29
CA LEU A 37 -16.66 -9.47 17.04
C LEU A 37 -17.95 -10.18 16.61
N PRO A 38 -18.47 -9.95 15.38
CA PRO A 38 -19.65 -10.66 14.92
C PRO A 38 -19.35 -12.16 14.84
N ASP A 39 -20.22 -12.96 15.47
CA ASP A 39 -20.12 -14.41 15.43
C ASP A 39 -20.07 -14.91 13.98
N LEU A 40 -19.02 -15.69 13.70
CA LEU A 40 -18.97 -16.53 12.52
C LEU A 40 -20.15 -17.51 12.58
N PRO A 41 -20.74 -17.93 11.45
CA PRO A 41 -21.91 -18.79 11.47
C PRO A 41 -21.60 -20.10 12.19
N ALA A 42 -22.31 -20.34 13.29
CA ALA A 42 -22.24 -21.56 14.10
C ALA A 42 -22.59 -22.86 13.35
N LYS A 43 -22.82 -22.82 12.02
CA LYS A 43 -23.06 -23.98 11.16
C LYS A 43 -21.78 -24.62 10.61
N ASN A 44 -20.73 -23.84 10.31
CA ASN A 44 -19.49 -24.34 9.69
C ASN A 44 -18.26 -24.18 10.61
N GLN A 45 -18.48 -23.93 11.89
CA GLN A 45 -17.44 -23.89 12.92
C GLN A 45 -17.90 -24.73 14.10
N ILE A 46 -17.07 -25.68 14.52
CA ILE A 46 -17.32 -26.43 15.74
C ILE A 46 -16.67 -25.64 16.88
N PRO A 47 -17.43 -25.22 17.91
CA PRO A 47 -16.84 -24.51 19.04
C PRO A 47 -15.83 -25.41 19.76
N LEU A 48 -14.63 -24.87 19.98
CA LEU A 48 -13.57 -25.54 20.71
C LEU A 48 -13.64 -25.12 22.18
N PHE A 49 -14.08 -26.03 23.06
CA PHE A 49 -14.19 -25.76 24.50
C PHE A 49 -13.21 -26.64 25.26
N ASP A 50 -12.22 -26.05 25.94
CA ASP A 50 -11.14 -26.77 26.64
C ASP A 50 -10.46 -27.83 25.74
N ASN A 51 -10.16 -27.42 24.49
CA ASN A 51 -9.63 -28.27 23.42
C ASN A 51 -10.51 -29.51 23.06
N ARG A 52 -11.78 -29.55 23.49
CA ARG A 52 -12.76 -30.57 23.13
C ARG A 52 -13.77 -30.02 22.13
N PHE A 53 -14.25 -30.89 21.25
CA PHE A 53 -15.21 -30.56 20.20
C PHE A 53 -16.07 -31.78 19.88
N ARG A 54 -17.18 -31.59 19.16
CA ARG A 54 -18.08 -32.69 18.79
C ARG A 54 -18.33 -32.69 17.28
N ILE A 55 -18.16 -33.83 16.64
CA ILE A 55 -18.49 -34.05 15.23
C ILE A 55 -19.85 -34.74 15.13
N ASP A 56 -20.70 -34.25 14.23
CA ASP A 56 -22.02 -34.82 13.94
C ASP A 56 -21.92 -36.05 13.00
N TYR A 57 -23.00 -36.83 12.89
CA TYR A 57 -23.02 -38.04 12.06
C TYR A 57 -23.21 -37.75 10.56
N GLU A 58 -23.69 -36.56 10.20
CA GLU A 58 -23.89 -36.15 8.78
C GLU A 58 -22.61 -35.59 8.13
N VAL A 59 -21.48 -35.53 8.86
CA VAL A 59 -20.22 -34.95 8.36
C VAL A 59 -19.46 -35.96 7.48
N GLU A 60 -19.56 -35.81 6.15
CA GLU A 60 -18.83 -36.66 5.20
C GLU A 60 -17.31 -36.37 5.14
N GLU A 61 -16.91 -35.12 5.33
CA GLU A 61 -15.50 -34.69 5.34
C GLU A 61 -15.35 -33.50 6.31
N ILE A 62 -14.26 -33.50 7.09
CA ILE A 62 -13.91 -32.38 7.95
C ILE A 62 -12.46 -31.96 7.69
N THR A 63 -12.24 -30.65 7.61
CA THR A 63 -10.92 -30.07 7.81
C THR A 63 -10.91 -29.34 9.15
N MET A 64 -9.76 -29.31 9.81
CA MET A 64 -9.53 -28.62 11.06
C MET A 64 -8.21 -27.85 10.98
N VAL A 65 -8.18 -26.66 11.58
CA VAL A 65 -6.97 -25.85 11.72
C VAL A 65 -6.74 -25.59 13.20
N PHE A 66 -5.61 -26.02 13.73
CA PHE A 66 -5.23 -25.78 15.12
C PHE A 66 -4.03 -24.86 15.18
N PHE A 67 -4.19 -23.63 15.68
CA PHE A 67 -3.07 -22.70 15.85
C PHE A 67 -2.35 -23.04 17.17
N ARG A 68 -1.03 -23.27 17.09
CA ARG A 68 -0.22 -23.70 18.23
C ARG A 68 0.90 -22.71 18.52
N LYS A 69 1.33 -22.64 19.79
CA LYS A 69 2.46 -21.81 20.19
C LYS A 69 3.68 -22.14 19.32
N ARG A 70 4.32 -21.12 18.75
CA ARG A 70 5.41 -21.28 17.77
C ARG A 70 6.51 -22.22 18.29
N GLY A 71 6.78 -23.30 17.55
CA GLY A 71 7.78 -24.32 17.89
C GLY A 71 7.37 -25.33 18.97
N SER A 72 6.10 -25.36 19.39
CA SER A 72 5.56 -26.45 20.22
C SER A 72 5.31 -27.71 19.38
N ALA A 73 5.21 -28.86 20.05
CA ALA A 73 4.90 -30.14 19.41
C ALA A 73 3.52 -30.11 18.71
N SER A 74 3.40 -30.90 17.65
CA SER A 74 2.17 -31.01 16.84
C SER A 74 1.02 -31.60 17.66
N VAL A 75 -0.19 -31.19 17.32
CA VAL A 75 -1.41 -31.61 18.04
C VAL A 75 -1.57 -33.13 18.00
N ILE A 76 -2.20 -33.70 19.03
CA ILE A 76 -2.65 -35.08 19.05
C ILE A 76 -4.18 -35.06 19.15
N LEU A 77 -4.86 -35.70 18.21
CA LEU A 77 -6.30 -35.90 18.26
C LEU A 77 -6.65 -37.20 18.98
N VAL A 78 -7.55 -37.12 19.95
CA VAL A 78 -8.18 -38.26 20.61
C VAL A 78 -9.58 -38.42 20.02
N LYS A 79 -9.84 -39.60 19.46
CA LYS A 79 -11.14 -39.97 18.86
C LYS A 79 -12.18 -40.32 19.95
N PRO A 80 -13.48 -40.40 19.60
CA PRO A 80 -14.55 -40.86 20.51
C PRO A 80 -14.33 -42.23 21.16
N ASP A 81 -13.56 -43.11 20.52
CA ASP A 81 -13.18 -44.45 21.04
C ASP A 81 -11.94 -44.44 21.96
N GLY A 82 -11.33 -43.27 22.18
CA GLY A 82 -10.10 -43.09 22.96
C GLY A 82 -8.80 -43.36 22.19
N SER A 83 -8.86 -43.81 20.93
CA SER A 83 -7.68 -43.95 20.07
C SER A 83 -7.06 -42.59 19.73
N LYS A 84 -5.77 -42.59 19.37
CA LYS A 84 -4.97 -41.37 19.19
C LYS A 84 -4.40 -41.28 17.77
N VAL A 85 -4.55 -40.11 17.17
CA VAL A 85 -3.95 -39.71 15.89
C VAL A 85 -3.00 -38.55 16.12
N ASN A 86 -1.84 -38.61 15.48
CA ASN A 86 -0.87 -37.52 15.38
C ASN A 86 -0.26 -37.55 13.97
N VAL A 87 0.58 -36.57 13.64
CA VAL A 87 1.23 -36.47 12.32
C VAL A 87 2.00 -37.74 11.88
N ILE A 88 2.49 -38.57 12.82
CA ILE A 88 3.30 -39.77 12.52
C ILE A 88 2.42 -40.95 12.07
N ASN A 89 1.19 -41.08 12.60
CA ASN A 89 0.27 -42.19 12.30
C ASN A 89 -1.02 -41.74 11.59
N ALA A 90 -1.02 -40.55 10.98
CA ALA A 90 -2.16 -39.99 10.27
C ALA A 90 -2.41 -40.72 8.94
N ASP A 91 -1.35 -40.93 8.15
CA ASP A 91 -1.42 -41.58 6.84
C ASP A 91 -1.94 -43.04 6.94
N ASP A 92 -1.56 -43.77 7.99
CA ASP A 92 -2.04 -45.13 8.31
C ASP A 92 -3.57 -45.20 8.54
N GLN A 93 -4.24 -44.06 8.66
CA GLN A 93 -5.66 -43.92 9.04
C GLN A 93 -6.47 -43.10 8.02
N ASP A 94 -5.95 -42.91 6.80
CA ASP A 94 -6.53 -42.07 5.74
C ASP A 94 -6.74 -40.58 6.14
N ILE A 95 -5.93 -40.09 7.09
CA ILE A 95 -5.98 -38.71 7.59
C ILE A 95 -4.84 -37.92 6.97
N GLN A 96 -5.16 -36.87 6.20
CA GLN A 96 -4.15 -35.97 5.68
C GLN A 96 -3.79 -34.95 6.75
N TRP A 97 -2.51 -34.94 7.16
CA TRP A 97 -2.00 -34.04 8.18
C TRP A 97 -0.85 -33.20 7.62
N PHE A 98 -0.98 -31.88 7.67
CA PHE A 98 0.10 -30.95 7.40
C PHE A 98 0.47 -30.21 8.70
N ASP A 99 1.74 -30.28 9.07
CA ASP A 99 2.25 -29.76 10.34
C ASP A 99 3.26 -28.63 10.10
N ASP A 100 3.08 -27.49 10.75
CA ASP A 100 3.90 -26.29 10.61
C ASP A 100 4.32 -25.76 12.00
N LYS A 101 5.31 -24.87 12.04
CA LYS A 101 5.86 -24.28 13.26
C LYS A 101 4.81 -23.55 14.10
N THR A 102 3.68 -23.12 13.52
CA THR A 102 2.62 -22.34 14.18
C THR A 102 1.22 -22.92 14.06
N TYR A 103 1.01 -24.00 13.30
CA TYR A 103 -0.32 -24.61 13.15
C TYR A 103 -0.25 -26.08 12.73
N ASP A 104 -1.39 -26.77 12.86
CA ASP A 104 -1.68 -28.06 12.23
C ASP A 104 -2.92 -27.92 11.36
N LEU A 105 -2.85 -28.40 10.12
CA LEU A 105 -3.96 -28.46 9.17
C LEU A 105 -4.28 -29.93 8.89
N ILE A 106 -5.45 -30.38 9.33
CA ILE A 106 -5.82 -31.79 9.39
C ILE A 106 -7.12 -32.01 8.62
N LYS A 107 -7.16 -33.00 7.72
CA LYS A 107 -8.36 -33.37 6.95
C LYS A 107 -8.68 -34.85 7.17
N ILE A 108 -9.92 -35.13 7.56
CA ILE A 108 -10.43 -36.46 7.84
C ILE A 108 -11.66 -36.70 6.96
N LYS A 109 -11.67 -37.78 6.19
CA LYS A 109 -12.86 -38.26 5.47
C LYS A 109 -13.65 -39.21 6.37
N LYS A 110 -14.97 -39.06 6.39
CA LYS A 110 -15.92 -39.81 7.22
C LYS A 110 -15.45 -39.92 8.69
N PRO A 111 -15.20 -38.78 9.37
CA PRO A 111 -14.77 -38.77 10.76
C PRO A 111 -15.73 -39.56 11.66
N THR A 112 -15.20 -40.23 12.69
CA THR A 112 -16.03 -40.93 13.67
C THR A 112 -16.92 -39.94 14.44
N PRO A 113 -18.27 -40.09 14.43
CA PRO A 113 -19.15 -39.15 15.11
C PRO A 113 -19.00 -39.20 16.63
N GLY A 114 -19.19 -38.06 17.30
CA GLY A 114 -19.12 -37.97 18.76
C GLY A 114 -18.07 -36.98 19.28
N PRO A 115 -17.66 -37.10 20.56
CA PRO A 115 -16.71 -36.18 21.20
C PRO A 115 -15.27 -36.47 20.79
N TRP A 116 -14.58 -35.44 20.33
CA TRP A 116 -13.13 -35.45 20.05
C TRP A 116 -12.42 -34.51 21.01
N GLN A 117 -11.12 -34.77 21.23
CA GLN A 117 -10.26 -33.89 22.02
C GLN A 117 -8.92 -33.69 21.32
N ALA A 118 -8.51 -32.44 21.17
CA ALA A 118 -7.19 -32.06 20.73
C ALA A 118 -6.25 -31.86 21.94
N LEU A 119 -5.01 -32.31 21.84
CA LEU A 119 -3.98 -32.15 22.86
C LEU A 119 -2.78 -31.42 22.26
N GLY A 120 -2.35 -30.32 22.87
CA GLY A 120 -1.22 -29.53 22.41
C GLY A 120 -1.18 -28.15 23.08
N GLN A 121 -0.19 -27.31 22.73
CA GLN A 121 -0.15 -25.90 23.15
C GLN A 121 -0.99 -25.05 22.19
N ILE A 122 -2.28 -25.41 22.10
CA ILE A 122 -3.28 -24.79 21.23
C ILE A 122 -3.62 -23.39 21.79
N LEU A 123 -3.64 -22.40 20.91
CA LEU A 123 -3.92 -21.00 21.30
C LEU A 123 -5.43 -20.79 21.46
N PRO A 124 -5.92 -19.91 22.36
CA PRO A 124 -7.34 -19.58 22.48
C PRO A 124 -7.97 -19.01 21.20
N GLU A 125 -7.14 -18.44 20.32
CA GLU A 125 -7.52 -17.96 18.98
C GLU A 125 -7.82 -19.10 17.98
N SER A 126 -7.58 -20.36 18.37
CA SER A 126 -7.79 -21.55 17.51
C SER A 126 -9.25 -21.82 17.25
N LYS A 127 -9.65 -21.74 15.99
CA LYS A 127 -10.99 -22.05 15.52
C LYS A 127 -10.96 -23.33 14.70
N ILE A 128 -11.72 -24.35 15.12
CA ILE A 128 -12.02 -25.50 14.26
C ILE A 128 -13.00 -25.02 13.18
N MET A 129 -12.43 -24.46 12.11
CA MET A 129 -13.15 -24.14 10.90
C MET A 129 -13.33 -25.43 10.10
N VAL A 130 -14.57 -25.92 10.04
CA VAL A 130 -14.94 -27.08 9.24
C VAL A 130 -14.96 -26.63 7.78
N LEU A 131 -13.83 -26.79 7.11
CA LEU A 131 -13.70 -26.48 5.68
C LEU A 131 -14.28 -27.65 4.87
N THR A 132 -15.61 -27.68 4.74
CA THR A 132 -16.36 -28.60 3.87
C THR A 132 -16.47 -28.04 2.45
N GLU A 133 -16.87 -26.77 2.33
CA GLU A 133 -17.22 -26.13 1.07
C GLU A 133 -16.43 -24.83 0.88
N ILE A 134 -15.12 -24.93 0.64
CA ILE A 134 -14.32 -23.77 0.24
C ILE A 134 -14.65 -23.40 -1.21
N GLU A 135 -15.23 -22.22 -1.39
CA GLU A 135 -15.53 -21.58 -2.67
C GLU A 135 -14.68 -20.32 -2.84
N LEU A 136 -14.18 -20.10 -4.06
CA LEU A 136 -13.44 -18.90 -4.44
C LEU A 136 -14.37 -18.00 -5.25
N ASN A 137 -14.79 -16.89 -4.66
CA ASN A 137 -15.63 -15.89 -5.32
C ASN A 137 -14.75 -14.75 -5.88
N VAL A 138 -14.88 -14.47 -7.17
CA VAL A 138 -14.08 -13.46 -7.88
C VAL A 138 -15.00 -12.65 -8.79
N PRO A 139 -15.08 -11.31 -8.65
CA PRO A 139 -15.79 -10.48 -9.61
C PRO A 139 -15.26 -10.65 -11.04
N SER A 140 -16.15 -10.63 -12.03
CA SER A 140 -15.76 -10.69 -13.44
C SER A 140 -14.90 -9.49 -13.82
N LEU A 141 -13.76 -9.75 -14.47
CA LEU A 141 -12.93 -8.68 -15.04
C LEU A 141 -13.65 -8.00 -16.21
N PRO A 142 -13.36 -6.72 -16.52
CA PRO A 142 -13.84 -6.07 -17.72
C PRO A 142 -13.40 -6.84 -18.98
N GLY A 143 -14.34 -7.14 -19.88
CA GLY A 143 -14.04 -7.87 -21.12
C GLY A 143 -13.09 -7.13 -22.09
N HIS A 144 -12.93 -5.81 -21.91
CA HIS A 144 -12.04 -4.96 -22.70
C HIS A 144 -11.09 -4.19 -21.77
N LEU A 145 -9.79 -4.43 -21.94
CA LEU A 145 -8.67 -3.88 -21.18
C LEU A 145 -7.62 -3.32 -22.15
N MET A 146 -6.69 -2.48 -21.70
CA MET A 146 -5.60 -1.97 -22.53
C MET A 146 -4.21 -2.43 -22.06
N ALA A 147 -3.27 -2.59 -23.01
CA ALA A 147 -1.87 -2.80 -22.67
C ALA A 147 -1.32 -1.61 -21.88
N GLY A 148 -0.69 -1.89 -20.73
CA GLY A 148 -0.22 -0.88 -19.77
C GLY A 148 -1.29 -0.35 -18.81
N GLU A 149 -2.54 -0.82 -18.89
CA GLU A 149 -3.61 -0.48 -17.93
C GLU A 149 -3.30 -1.07 -16.54
N THR A 150 -3.57 -0.31 -15.49
CA THR A 150 -3.54 -0.77 -14.10
C THR A 150 -4.96 -1.13 -13.64
N ILE A 151 -5.15 -2.38 -13.21
CA ILE A 151 -6.43 -2.90 -12.71
C ILE A 151 -6.35 -3.31 -11.24
N LYS A 152 -7.36 -2.93 -10.43
CA LYS A 152 -7.63 -3.54 -9.11
C LYS A 152 -8.38 -4.84 -9.33
N VAL A 153 -7.90 -5.93 -8.74
CA VAL A 153 -8.60 -7.22 -8.73
C VAL A 153 -8.80 -7.66 -7.29
N THR A 154 -9.95 -8.27 -7.02
CA THR A 154 -10.35 -8.74 -5.69
C THR A 154 -10.83 -10.19 -5.75
N ALA A 155 -10.70 -10.91 -4.66
CA ALA A 155 -11.27 -12.24 -4.47
C ALA A 155 -11.67 -12.44 -3.01
N THR A 156 -12.76 -13.16 -2.79
CA THR A 156 -13.26 -13.52 -1.46
C THR A 156 -13.33 -15.04 -1.36
N LEU A 157 -12.72 -15.60 -0.33
CA LEU A 157 -12.82 -17.02 -0.05
C LEU A 157 -13.97 -17.25 0.92
N THR A 158 -14.93 -18.11 0.56
CA THR A 158 -16.12 -18.39 1.36
C THR A 158 -16.17 -19.85 1.80
N ASN A 159 -16.76 -20.09 2.97
CA ASN A 159 -17.12 -21.42 3.47
C ASN A 159 -18.61 -21.42 3.81
N GLY A 160 -19.41 -22.28 3.17
CA GLY A 160 -20.86 -22.29 3.32
C GLY A 160 -21.50 -20.92 3.04
N GLY A 161 -21.05 -20.24 1.98
CA GLY A 161 -21.52 -18.91 1.57
C GLY A 161 -21.09 -17.73 2.46
N LYS A 162 -20.21 -17.90 3.46
CA LYS A 162 -19.70 -16.79 4.30
C LYS A 162 -18.18 -16.58 4.18
N PRO A 163 -17.68 -15.33 4.17
CA PRO A 163 -16.25 -15.04 4.05
C PRO A 163 -15.39 -15.65 5.18
N ILE A 164 -14.19 -16.10 4.83
CA ILE A 164 -13.22 -16.64 5.78
C ILE A 164 -12.24 -15.54 6.21
N VAL A 165 -12.50 -14.91 7.36
CA VAL A 165 -11.78 -13.72 7.86
C VAL A 165 -10.77 -14.07 8.98
N ALA A 166 -10.41 -15.35 9.13
CA ALA A 166 -9.50 -15.78 10.19
C ALA A 166 -8.05 -15.36 9.89
N LYS A 167 -7.52 -14.42 10.69
CA LYS A 167 -6.16 -13.85 10.61
C LYS A 167 -5.08 -14.87 10.23
N ASP A 168 -5.02 -15.99 10.96
CA ASP A 168 -3.96 -16.98 10.79
C ASP A 168 -4.25 -18.01 9.68
N PHE A 169 -5.46 -18.02 9.11
CA PHE A 169 -5.79 -18.83 7.91
C PHE A 169 -5.43 -18.09 6.63
N ARG A 170 -5.59 -16.76 6.61
CA ARG A 170 -5.14 -15.88 5.51
C ARG A 170 -3.66 -16.10 5.18
N ASP A 171 -2.82 -16.22 6.21
CA ASP A 171 -1.37 -16.41 6.06
C ASP A 171 -1.00 -17.80 5.50
N LEU A 172 -1.97 -18.73 5.38
CA LEU A 172 -1.82 -20.05 4.76
C LEU A 172 -2.27 -20.09 3.30
N LEU A 173 -2.94 -19.02 2.84
CA LEU A 173 -3.55 -18.93 1.52
C LEU A 173 -2.63 -18.19 0.57
N ARG A 174 -2.21 -18.87 -0.50
CA ARG A 174 -1.63 -18.21 -1.67
C ARG A 174 -2.68 -18.15 -2.76
N LEU A 175 -3.09 -16.94 -3.15
CA LEU A 175 -4.13 -16.69 -4.15
C LEU A 175 -3.51 -16.03 -5.38
N ASP A 176 -3.14 -16.84 -6.36
CA ASP A 176 -2.45 -16.40 -7.58
C ASP A 176 -3.45 -16.00 -8.68
N VAL A 177 -3.11 -14.96 -9.45
CA VAL A 177 -3.84 -14.59 -10.66
C VAL A 177 -2.97 -14.89 -11.87
N LEU A 178 -3.51 -15.67 -12.80
CA LEU A 178 -2.84 -16.11 -14.02
C LEU A 178 -3.61 -15.60 -15.24
N PHE A 179 -2.89 -15.21 -16.29
CA PHE A 179 -3.47 -14.92 -17.61
C PHE A 179 -2.92 -15.96 -18.60
N ILE A 180 -3.82 -16.71 -19.23
CA ILE A 180 -3.49 -17.78 -20.17
C ILE A 180 -3.85 -17.31 -21.57
N SER A 181 -2.94 -17.38 -22.55
CA SER A 181 -3.31 -17.05 -23.93
C SER A 181 -4.39 -18.01 -24.43
N SER A 182 -5.40 -17.48 -25.11
CA SER A 182 -6.37 -18.30 -25.88
C SER A 182 -5.71 -19.09 -27.01
N ASN A 183 -4.48 -18.72 -27.38
CA ASN A 183 -3.72 -19.26 -28.50
C ASN A 183 -4.49 -19.19 -29.85
N ASN A 184 -5.36 -18.18 -30.01
CA ASN A 184 -5.99 -17.86 -31.30
C ASN A 184 -4.94 -17.23 -32.25
N PRO A 185 -4.68 -17.79 -33.44
CA PRO A 185 -3.73 -17.23 -34.42
C PRO A 185 -4.12 -15.86 -34.99
N GLU A 186 -5.35 -15.39 -34.77
CA GLU A 186 -5.81 -14.04 -35.16
C GLU A 186 -5.31 -12.93 -34.21
N HIS A 187 -4.64 -13.28 -33.10
CA HIS A 187 -4.20 -12.33 -32.08
C HIS A 187 -2.68 -12.34 -31.86
N GLU A 188 -2.11 -11.20 -31.48
CA GLU A 188 -0.66 -11.01 -31.28
C GLU A 188 -0.07 -11.81 -30.11
N ASN A 189 -0.93 -12.32 -29.23
CA ASN A 189 -0.58 -13.25 -28.15
C ASN A 189 -0.64 -14.74 -28.57
N PHE A 190 -0.79 -15.06 -29.86
CA PHE A 190 -0.58 -16.42 -30.36
C PHE A 190 0.81 -16.95 -29.95
N GLY A 191 0.87 -18.19 -29.45
CA GLY A 191 2.09 -18.78 -28.91
C GLY A 191 2.60 -18.15 -27.60
N ALA A 192 1.90 -17.17 -27.02
CA ALA A 192 2.18 -16.74 -25.65
C ALA A 192 1.73 -17.81 -24.65
N GLY A 193 2.52 -18.03 -23.60
CA GLY A 193 2.24 -19.06 -22.59
C GLY A 193 1.27 -18.60 -21.50
N VAL A 194 1.52 -19.06 -20.28
CA VAL A 194 0.88 -18.56 -19.06
C VAL A 194 1.72 -17.41 -18.49
N ILE A 195 1.07 -16.31 -18.14
CA ILE A 195 1.66 -15.21 -17.37
C ILE A 195 1.10 -15.33 -15.94
N GLU A 196 1.98 -15.55 -14.97
CA GLU A 196 1.63 -15.31 -13.56
C GLU A 196 1.65 -13.80 -13.34
N LEU A 197 0.47 -13.22 -13.14
CA LEU A 197 0.32 -11.78 -13.00
C LEU A 197 0.75 -11.34 -11.59
N THR A 198 0.38 -12.12 -10.56
CA THR A 198 0.54 -11.74 -9.15
C THR A 198 0.05 -12.80 -8.14
N THR A 199 0.15 -12.47 -6.84
CA THR A 199 -0.62 -13.03 -5.72
C THR A 199 -1.45 -11.91 -5.05
N LEU A 200 -2.70 -12.18 -4.64
CA LEU A 200 -3.56 -11.25 -3.89
C LEU A 200 -3.32 -11.33 -2.37
N ALA A 201 -3.55 -10.22 -1.64
CA ALA A 201 -3.36 -10.14 -0.19
C ALA A 201 -4.49 -9.37 0.51
N ASP A 202 -4.73 -9.68 1.79
CA ASP A 202 -5.67 -9.00 2.68
C ASP A 202 -4.86 -8.44 3.87
N ASP A 203 -4.08 -7.38 3.63
CA ASP A 203 -3.10 -6.82 4.57
C ASP A 203 -3.16 -5.29 4.76
N GLY A 204 -4.13 -4.63 4.12
CA GLY A 204 -4.38 -3.19 4.21
C GLY A 204 -3.35 -2.34 3.48
N ARG A 205 -2.69 -2.87 2.44
CA ARG A 205 -1.70 -2.15 1.63
C ARG A 205 -2.10 -2.02 0.16
N ASN A 206 -1.45 -1.08 -0.52
CA ASN A 206 -1.66 -0.77 -1.93
C ASN A 206 -3.15 -0.43 -2.17
N PHE A 207 -3.87 -1.26 -2.93
CA PHE A 207 -5.30 -1.08 -3.25
C PHE A 207 -6.24 -1.81 -2.28
N ASP A 208 -5.71 -2.53 -1.29
CA ASP A 208 -6.50 -3.11 -0.20
C ASP A 208 -6.94 -2.02 0.78
N GLU A 209 -8.24 -1.86 0.94
CA GLU A 209 -8.86 -0.76 1.69
C GLU A 209 -8.89 -1.02 3.19
N LYS A 210 -8.93 -2.30 3.61
CA LYS A 210 -9.11 -2.69 5.02
C LYS A 210 -8.37 -3.99 5.32
N PRO A 211 -7.36 -3.96 6.20
CA PRO A 211 -6.71 -5.19 6.62
C PRO A 211 -7.68 -6.09 7.39
N ARG A 212 -7.71 -7.37 7.03
CA ARG A 212 -8.45 -8.47 7.68
C ARG A 212 -9.96 -8.35 7.54
N ASP A 213 -10.45 -8.02 6.35
CA ASP A 213 -11.89 -8.09 6.04
C ASP A 213 -12.28 -9.33 5.20
N GLY A 214 -11.29 -10.11 4.74
CA GLY A 214 -11.49 -11.31 3.92
C GLY A 214 -11.58 -11.03 2.41
N ILE A 215 -11.37 -9.79 1.96
CA ILE A 215 -11.32 -9.39 0.56
C ILE A 215 -9.85 -9.29 0.12
N PHE A 216 -9.32 -10.40 -0.38
CA PHE A 216 -7.97 -10.44 -0.94
C PHE A 216 -7.91 -9.53 -2.17
N THR A 217 -7.05 -8.53 -2.12
CA THR A 217 -6.95 -7.48 -3.13
C THR A 217 -5.55 -7.42 -3.72
N GLY A 218 -5.43 -6.90 -4.93
CA GLY A 218 -4.19 -6.31 -5.40
C GLY A 218 -4.35 -5.54 -6.71
N GLU A 219 -3.24 -4.94 -7.14
CA GLU A 219 -3.15 -3.95 -8.22
C GLU A 219 -2.14 -4.43 -9.26
N PHE A 220 -2.56 -4.57 -10.52
CA PHE A 220 -1.71 -5.12 -11.58
C PHE A 220 -1.71 -4.27 -12.82
N LYS A 221 -0.51 -3.95 -13.28
CA LYS A 221 -0.28 -3.30 -14.55
C LYS A 221 -0.13 -4.35 -15.65
N LEU A 222 -0.93 -4.23 -16.71
CA LEU A 222 -0.99 -5.18 -17.83
C LEU A 222 0.18 -4.98 -18.80
N GLU A 223 1.41 -5.25 -18.36
CA GLU A 223 2.63 -5.24 -19.17
C GLU A 223 2.77 -6.52 -20.02
N MET A 224 1.72 -6.88 -20.76
CA MET A 224 1.66 -8.08 -21.59
C MET A 224 1.24 -7.78 -23.02
N LYS A 225 1.40 -8.77 -23.91
CA LYS A 225 1.03 -8.62 -25.33
C LYS A 225 -0.48 -8.40 -25.49
N PRO A 226 -0.91 -7.48 -26.38
CA PRO A 226 -2.29 -7.39 -26.83
C PRO A 226 -2.82 -8.72 -27.38
N GLY A 227 -4.12 -8.96 -27.26
CA GLY A 227 -4.79 -10.19 -27.68
C GLY A 227 -5.81 -10.71 -26.66
N GLN A 228 -6.29 -11.93 -26.90
CA GLN A 228 -7.34 -12.54 -26.08
C GLN A 228 -6.75 -13.48 -25.02
N TRP A 229 -7.02 -13.20 -23.75
CA TRP A 229 -6.48 -13.90 -22.59
C TRP A 229 -7.61 -14.48 -21.73
N LEU A 230 -7.40 -15.66 -21.15
CA LEU A 230 -8.30 -16.25 -20.15
C LEU A 230 -7.74 -15.97 -18.75
N PRO A 231 -8.45 -15.18 -17.92
CA PRO A 231 -8.09 -14.99 -16.51
C PRO A 231 -8.37 -16.27 -15.73
N LYS A 232 -7.39 -16.74 -14.98
CA LYS A 232 -7.49 -17.91 -14.10
C LYS A 232 -6.99 -17.54 -12.70
N PHE A 233 -7.88 -17.66 -11.73
CA PHE A 233 -7.61 -17.44 -10.31
C PHE A 233 -7.36 -18.79 -9.64
N VAL A 234 -6.29 -18.89 -8.86
CA VAL A 234 -5.89 -20.15 -8.20
C VAL A 234 -5.58 -19.88 -6.74
N VAL A 235 -6.40 -20.42 -5.84
CA VAL A 235 -6.09 -20.43 -4.40
C VAL A 235 -5.49 -21.78 -4.02
N LYS A 236 -4.34 -21.74 -3.34
CA LYS A 236 -3.58 -22.89 -2.86
C LYS A 236 -3.44 -22.83 -1.34
N THR A 237 -3.63 -23.97 -0.72
CA THR A 237 -3.26 -24.32 0.66
C THR A 237 -2.51 -25.65 0.62
N PRO A 238 -1.88 -26.11 1.72
CA PRO A 238 -1.21 -27.42 1.73
C PRO A 238 -2.13 -28.62 1.42
N LEU A 239 -3.45 -28.54 1.67
CA LEU A 239 -4.40 -29.65 1.44
C LEU A 239 -5.46 -29.38 0.33
N TYR A 240 -5.57 -28.14 -0.17
CA TYR A 240 -6.58 -27.76 -1.15
C TYR A 240 -6.03 -26.82 -2.22
N THR A 241 -6.43 -27.10 -3.46
CA THR A 241 -6.45 -26.14 -4.56
C THR A 241 -7.89 -25.88 -4.97
N ARG A 242 -8.23 -24.61 -5.25
CA ARG A 242 -9.44 -24.23 -6.01
C ARG A 242 -9.03 -23.31 -7.14
N GLU A 243 -9.70 -23.47 -8.28
CA GLU A 243 -9.42 -22.71 -9.49
C GLU A 243 -10.72 -22.14 -10.04
N VAL A 244 -10.70 -20.88 -10.48
CA VAL A 244 -11.79 -20.21 -11.19
C VAL A 244 -11.24 -19.65 -12.48
N VAL A 245 -11.75 -20.14 -13.61
CA VAL A 245 -11.44 -19.61 -14.94
C VAL A 245 -12.60 -18.71 -15.36
N GLN A 246 -12.31 -17.46 -15.72
CA GLN A 246 -13.31 -16.52 -16.22
C GLN A 246 -13.43 -16.56 -17.74
N GLU A 247 -14.42 -15.86 -18.28
CA GLU A 247 -14.55 -15.64 -19.72
C GLU A 247 -13.31 -14.93 -20.30
N PRO A 248 -12.97 -15.14 -21.59
CA PRO A 248 -11.81 -14.50 -22.19
C PRO A 248 -11.96 -12.99 -22.28
N VAL A 249 -10.95 -12.26 -21.80
CA VAL A 249 -10.83 -10.80 -21.91
C VAL A 249 -9.94 -10.41 -23.10
N ILE A 250 -10.21 -9.27 -23.71
CA ILE A 250 -9.41 -8.73 -24.82
C ILE A 250 -8.56 -7.57 -24.31
N ILE A 251 -7.24 -7.71 -24.41
CA ILE A 251 -6.27 -6.65 -24.15
C ILE A 251 -5.96 -5.95 -25.48
N HIS A 252 -6.37 -4.70 -25.60
CA HIS A 252 -6.10 -3.84 -26.76
C HIS A 252 -4.69 -3.26 -26.69
N LYS A 253 -4.27 -2.59 -27.78
CA LYS A 253 -2.98 -1.89 -27.85
C LYS A 253 -2.97 -0.66 -26.93
N SER A 254 -1.83 0.04 -26.86
CA SER A 254 -1.78 1.38 -26.26
C SER A 254 -2.91 2.24 -26.86
N PRO A 255 -3.80 2.83 -26.04
CA PRO A 255 -4.97 3.54 -26.55
C PRO A 255 -4.64 4.89 -27.18
N ILE A 256 -3.39 5.33 -27.03
CA ILE A 256 -2.85 6.58 -27.55
C ILE A 256 -1.58 6.28 -28.34
N SER A 257 -1.44 6.94 -29.49
CA SER A 257 -0.20 7.11 -30.24
C SER A 257 0.37 8.52 -30.03
N TYR A 258 1.62 8.73 -30.43
CA TYR A 258 2.26 10.05 -30.36
C TYR A 258 2.96 10.40 -31.67
N GLU A 259 2.96 11.69 -32.00
CA GLU A 259 3.71 12.29 -33.11
C GLU A 259 4.59 13.42 -32.56
N VAL A 260 5.82 13.54 -33.07
CA VAL A 260 6.78 14.58 -32.67
C VAL A 260 7.03 15.51 -33.85
N ALA A 261 6.67 16.78 -33.71
CA ALA A 261 7.20 17.85 -34.55
C ALA A 261 8.42 18.45 -33.85
N GLN A 262 9.59 18.28 -34.44
CA GLN A 262 10.84 18.79 -33.88
C GLN A 262 11.05 20.26 -34.25
N ALA A 263 11.70 21.00 -33.36
CA ALA A 263 12.16 22.37 -33.60
C ALA A 263 13.11 22.44 -34.80
N THR A 264 12.91 23.45 -35.66
CA THR A 264 13.76 23.71 -36.85
C THR A 264 14.79 24.81 -36.65
N THR A 265 14.63 25.63 -35.61
CA THR A 265 15.61 26.65 -35.19
C THR A 265 15.96 26.48 -33.70
N ALA A 266 16.91 27.28 -33.21
CA ALA A 266 17.26 27.31 -31.79
C ALA A 266 16.14 27.88 -30.90
N GLU A 267 15.35 28.86 -31.38
CA GLU A 267 14.23 29.42 -30.62
C GLU A 267 12.93 28.58 -30.67
N ASP A 268 12.81 27.68 -31.65
CA ASP A 268 11.62 26.84 -31.83
C ASP A 268 11.41 25.83 -30.68
N LEU A 269 10.14 25.50 -30.41
CA LEU A 269 9.74 24.48 -29.45
C LEU A 269 9.49 23.13 -30.14
N HIS A 270 9.88 22.04 -29.49
CA HIS A 270 9.44 20.69 -29.86
C HIS A 270 7.99 20.49 -29.41
N TRP A 271 7.18 19.86 -30.25
CA TRP A 271 5.78 19.55 -29.96
C TRP A 271 5.52 18.04 -30.03
N LEU A 272 5.10 17.47 -28.90
CA LEU A 272 4.62 16.09 -28.81
C LEU A 272 3.09 16.10 -28.83
N THR A 273 2.49 15.57 -29.89
CA THR A 273 1.02 15.47 -30.04
C THR A 273 0.59 14.05 -29.75
N PHE A 274 -0.24 13.87 -28.72
CA PHE A 274 -0.88 12.60 -28.38
C PHE A 274 -2.22 12.50 -29.10
N LYS A 275 -2.44 11.38 -29.80
CA LYS A 275 -3.68 11.08 -30.54
C LYS A 275 -4.34 9.82 -29.99
N VAL A 276 -5.63 9.87 -29.73
CA VAL A 276 -6.40 8.70 -29.27
C VAL A 276 -6.66 7.77 -30.47
N THR A 277 -6.18 6.53 -30.37
CA THR A 277 -6.27 5.52 -31.43
C THR A 277 -7.26 4.40 -31.14
N ASP A 278 -7.60 4.18 -29.87
CA ASP A 278 -8.53 3.12 -29.46
C ASP A 278 -9.97 3.65 -29.34
N PRO A 279 -10.95 3.07 -30.08
CA PRO A 279 -12.34 3.52 -30.06
C PRO A 279 -13.09 3.21 -28.75
N MET A 280 -12.50 2.42 -27.85
CA MET A 280 -13.05 2.14 -26.52
C MET A 280 -12.80 3.28 -25.52
N ILE A 281 -11.92 4.23 -25.81
CA ILE A 281 -11.67 5.41 -24.96
C ILE A 281 -12.53 6.59 -25.41
N ASN A 282 -13.15 7.30 -24.45
CA ASN A 282 -13.79 8.59 -24.70
C ASN A 282 -12.70 9.68 -24.84
N PRO A 283 -12.45 10.24 -26.04
CA PRO A 283 -11.28 11.10 -26.25
C PRO A 283 -11.32 12.44 -25.49
N ARG A 284 -12.51 12.88 -25.06
CA ARG A 284 -12.67 14.13 -24.28
C ARG A 284 -12.28 13.97 -22.81
N SER A 285 -12.42 12.76 -22.27
CA SER A 285 -12.04 12.41 -20.89
C SER A 285 -10.54 12.22 -20.68
N VAL A 286 -9.74 12.34 -21.74
CA VAL A 286 -8.30 12.11 -21.69
C VAL A 286 -7.59 13.22 -20.93
N ALA A 287 -6.96 12.83 -19.81
CA ALA A 287 -5.96 13.59 -19.09
C ALA A 287 -4.63 12.82 -19.09
N LEU A 288 -3.51 13.53 -19.19
CA LEU A 288 -2.17 12.97 -19.21
C LEU A 288 -1.31 13.62 -18.14
N GLN A 289 -0.63 12.82 -17.34
CA GLN A 289 0.40 13.27 -16.39
C GLN A 289 1.70 12.56 -16.73
N GLY A 290 2.83 13.26 -16.66
CA GLY A 290 4.10 12.64 -16.98
C GLY A 290 5.30 13.50 -16.65
N LYS A 291 6.45 13.05 -17.13
CA LYS A 291 7.73 13.74 -16.99
C LYS A 291 8.55 13.63 -18.26
N VAL A 292 9.11 14.75 -18.70
CA VAL A 292 10.09 14.87 -19.76
C VAL A 292 11.47 14.83 -19.13
N ARG A 293 12.32 13.93 -19.60
CA ARG A 293 13.75 13.90 -19.30
C ARG A 293 14.51 14.45 -20.50
N PHE A 294 15.22 15.55 -20.28
CA PHE A 294 15.99 16.29 -21.28
C PHE A 294 17.40 15.67 -21.49
N PRO A 295 18.11 16.03 -22.56
CA PRO A 295 19.47 15.53 -22.82
C PRO A 295 20.50 15.89 -21.74
N ASN A 296 20.28 17.00 -21.03
CA ASN A 296 21.08 17.43 -19.86
C ASN A 296 20.74 16.66 -18.56
N ASN A 297 19.93 15.60 -18.63
CA ASN A 297 19.33 14.85 -17.51
C ASN A 297 18.36 15.62 -16.61
N GLU A 298 18.00 16.86 -16.96
CA GLU A 298 16.93 17.59 -16.27
C GLU A 298 15.58 16.88 -16.44
N ILE A 299 14.72 16.96 -15.43
CA ILE A 299 13.39 16.32 -15.43
C ILE A 299 12.33 17.39 -15.17
N GLN A 300 11.45 17.60 -16.14
CA GLN A 300 10.29 18.48 -16.02
C GLN A 300 9.00 17.66 -16.02
N SER A 301 8.22 17.79 -14.94
CA SER A 301 6.87 17.22 -14.87
C SER A 301 5.89 18.04 -15.71
N PHE A 302 4.90 17.37 -16.30
CA PHE A 302 3.82 18.01 -17.05
C PHE A 302 2.46 17.41 -16.69
N THR A 303 1.41 18.16 -16.98
CA THR A 303 0.02 17.71 -16.87
C THR A 303 -0.81 18.36 -17.97
N LEU A 304 -1.54 17.56 -18.73
CA LEU A 304 -2.50 17.99 -19.73
C LEU A 304 -3.88 17.52 -19.25
N GLY A 305 -4.76 18.44 -18.89
CA GLY A 305 -6.09 18.10 -18.40
C GLY A 305 -7.06 17.66 -19.49
N GLU A 306 -8.27 17.30 -19.06
CA GLU A 306 -9.42 17.20 -19.94
C GLU A 306 -9.64 18.51 -20.70
N SER A 307 -10.05 18.42 -21.97
CA SER A 307 -10.27 19.58 -22.83
C SER A 307 -11.21 19.20 -23.98
N ALA A 308 -11.77 20.22 -24.65
CA ALA A 308 -12.60 20.01 -25.83
C ALA A 308 -11.79 19.51 -27.05
N GLU A 309 -10.47 19.71 -27.04
CA GLU A 309 -9.54 19.21 -28.05
C GLU A 309 -9.22 17.73 -27.82
N VAL A 310 -9.42 16.93 -28.87
CA VAL A 310 -9.15 15.48 -28.88
C VAL A 310 -7.65 15.19 -28.83
N ASP A 311 -6.88 15.93 -29.62
CA ASP A 311 -5.42 15.80 -29.68
C ASP A 311 -4.78 16.63 -28.56
N LYS A 312 -3.97 16.01 -27.70
CA LYS A 312 -3.30 16.70 -26.59
C LYS A 312 -1.89 17.07 -27.01
N LYS A 313 -1.53 18.36 -26.94
CA LYS A 313 -0.21 18.87 -27.35
C LYS A 313 0.64 19.25 -26.14
N LEU A 314 1.78 18.61 -26.00
CA LEU A 314 2.82 18.96 -25.03
C LEU A 314 3.90 19.81 -25.71
N LYS A 315 4.14 21.00 -25.19
CA LYS A 315 5.30 21.85 -25.53
C LYS A 315 6.55 21.36 -24.78
N ILE A 316 7.67 21.25 -25.47
CA ILE A 316 8.96 20.83 -24.93
C ILE A 316 10.02 21.83 -25.40
N VAL A 317 10.79 22.40 -24.48
CA VAL A 317 11.82 23.41 -24.80
C VAL A 317 13.04 22.75 -25.46
N ASN A 318 13.60 23.39 -26.48
CA ASN A 318 14.79 22.93 -27.20
C ASN A 318 16.08 23.32 -26.44
N TYR A 319 16.35 22.69 -25.28
CA TYR A 319 17.49 23.08 -24.43
C TYR A 319 18.86 22.60 -24.92
N ALA A 320 18.92 21.43 -25.57
CA ALA A 320 20.18 20.79 -25.92
C ALA A 320 20.00 19.77 -27.05
N SER A 321 21.10 19.45 -27.73
CA SER A 321 21.16 18.33 -28.65
C SER A 321 21.23 17.00 -27.88
N GLY A 322 20.59 15.96 -28.41
CA GLY A 322 20.57 14.62 -27.81
C GLY A 322 19.16 14.04 -27.69
N THR A 323 19.01 13.05 -26.81
CA THR A 323 17.77 12.26 -26.68
C THR A 323 16.85 12.82 -25.60
N TYR A 324 15.63 13.15 -26.01
CA TYR A 324 14.52 13.50 -25.12
C TYR A 324 13.72 12.22 -24.83
N LYS A 325 13.31 12.00 -23.58
CA LYS A 325 12.49 10.85 -23.18
C LYS A 325 11.27 11.32 -22.40
N VAL A 326 10.08 10.86 -22.78
CA VAL A 326 8.82 11.27 -22.15
C VAL A 326 8.12 10.03 -21.60
N GLU A 327 7.99 9.97 -20.27
CA GLU A 327 7.24 8.93 -19.55
C GLU A 327 5.87 9.52 -19.19
N SER A 328 4.78 8.86 -19.56
CA SER A 328 3.41 9.39 -19.44
C SER A 328 2.42 8.34 -18.89
N THR A 329 1.53 8.80 -18.03
CA THR A 329 0.36 8.06 -17.55
C THR A 329 -0.90 8.76 -18.04
N LEU A 330 -1.78 7.98 -18.67
CA LEU A 330 -3.10 8.35 -19.14
C LEU A 330 -4.13 8.05 -18.05
N PHE A 331 -5.00 9.02 -17.81
CA PHE A 331 -6.25 8.87 -17.07
C PHE A 331 -7.38 9.18 -18.05
N ALA A 332 -8.35 8.29 -18.19
CA ALA A 332 -9.49 8.47 -19.09
C ALA A 332 -10.69 7.63 -18.65
N GLN A 333 -11.82 7.82 -19.33
CA GLN A 333 -12.96 6.92 -19.27
C GLN A 333 -13.12 6.14 -20.57
N THR A 334 -13.58 4.90 -20.46
CA THR A 334 -14.08 4.15 -21.61
C THR A 334 -15.39 4.75 -22.13
N VAL A 335 -15.78 4.39 -23.35
CA VAL A 335 -17.11 4.65 -23.91
C VAL A 335 -18.25 4.02 -23.10
N THR A 336 -17.95 3.06 -22.21
CA THR A 336 -18.89 2.46 -21.25
C THR A 336 -18.91 3.15 -19.89
N GLY A 337 -18.15 4.24 -19.70
CA GLY A 337 -18.09 5.00 -18.44
C GLY A 337 -17.20 4.40 -17.35
N ARG A 338 -16.31 3.47 -17.70
CA ARG A 338 -15.34 2.87 -16.77
C ARG A 338 -14.06 3.73 -16.73
N ASP A 339 -13.65 4.19 -15.56
CA ASP A 339 -12.35 4.86 -15.41
C ASP A 339 -11.19 3.89 -15.70
N VAL A 340 -10.15 4.38 -16.38
CA VAL A 340 -8.92 3.66 -16.71
C VAL A 340 -7.69 4.49 -16.38
N VAL A 341 -6.65 3.81 -15.87
CA VAL A 341 -5.31 4.36 -15.68
C VAL A 341 -4.36 3.52 -16.50
N VAL A 342 -3.68 4.13 -17.49
CA VAL A 342 -2.82 3.42 -18.44
C VAL A 342 -1.44 4.06 -18.47
N THR A 343 -0.39 3.32 -18.14
CA THR A 343 0.98 3.81 -18.38
C THR A 343 1.31 3.65 -19.86
N LEU A 344 1.59 4.75 -20.55
CA LEU A 344 1.92 4.72 -21.97
C LEU A 344 3.37 4.27 -22.20
N PRO A 345 3.69 3.68 -23.37
CA PRO A 345 5.08 3.44 -23.78
C PRO A 345 5.89 4.74 -23.76
N GLN A 346 7.16 4.66 -23.31
CA GLN A 346 8.04 5.83 -23.27
C GLN A 346 8.28 6.37 -24.68
N ALA A 347 7.83 7.60 -24.96
CA ALA A 347 8.17 8.29 -26.19
C ALA A 347 9.61 8.79 -26.13
N SER A 348 10.35 8.70 -27.24
CA SER A 348 11.70 9.26 -27.32
C SER A 348 12.03 9.76 -28.72
N PHE A 349 12.69 10.91 -28.80
CA PHE A 349 13.19 11.49 -30.03
C PHE A 349 14.59 12.07 -29.82
N VAL A 350 15.34 12.21 -30.91
CA VAL A 350 16.67 12.84 -30.91
C VAL A 350 16.55 14.15 -31.66
N ALA A 351 16.92 15.25 -31.00
CA ALA A 351 17.02 16.57 -31.62
C ALA A 351 18.49 16.98 -31.73
N GLN A 352 18.81 17.79 -32.73
CA GLN A 352 20.09 18.48 -32.87
C GLN A 352 19.84 19.98 -32.72
N VAL A 353 20.72 20.69 -32.03
CA VAL A 353 20.70 22.15 -32.02
C VAL A 353 21.24 22.59 -33.37
N ILE A 354 20.41 23.30 -34.13
CA ILE A 354 20.85 23.97 -35.35
C ILE A 354 21.43 25.30 -34.89
N GLU A 355 22.76 25.36 -34.88
CA GLU A 355 23.51 26.60 -34.61
C GLU A 355 23.18 27.59 -35.73
N PRO A 356 22.76 28.83 -35.41
CA PRO A 356 22.38 29.79 -36.44
C PRO A 356 23.60 30.11 -37.31
N GLU A 357 23.43 30.05 -38.64
CA GLU A 357 24.50 30.48 -39.55
C GLU A 357 24.90 31.93 -39.21
N PRO A 358 26.21 32.22 -39.11
CA PRO A 358 26.65 33.56 -38.77
C PRO A 358 26.18 34.51 -39.87
N VAL A 359 25.33 35.46 -39.50
CA VAL A 359 24.88 36.52 -40.41
C VAL A 359 26.12 37.32 -40.81
N GLU A 360 26.59 37.15 -42.04
CA GLU A 360 27.69 37.97 -42.55
C GLU A 360 27.22 39.43 -42.53
N ALA A 361 27.90 40.24 -41.73
CA ALA A 361 27.60 41.66 -41.63
C ALA A 361 28.12 42.33 -42.91
N ASP A 362 27.21 42.66 -43.83
CA ASP A 362 27.51 43.52 -44.98
C ASP A 362 28.07 44.85 -44.49
N THR A 363 29.39 45.00 -44.55
CA THR A 363 30.09 46.26 -44.28
C THR A 363 29.99 47.14 -45.52
N GLU A 364 28.91 47.92 -45.63
CA GLU A 364 28.89 49.07 -46.54
C GLU A 364 29.75 50.19 -45.96
N ASP A 365 30.96 50.35 -46.51
CA ASP A 365 31.82 51.51 -46.29
C ASP A 365 31.18 52.79 -46.85
N ALA A 366 31.08 53.83 -46.01
CA ALA A 366 30.82 55.20 -46.46
C ALA A 366 31.59 56.23 -45.62
N ASP A 367 32.71 56.69 -46.17
CA ASP A 367 33.45 57.86 -45.71
C ASP A 367 32.55 59.10 -45.59
N LEU A 368 32.82 59.97 -44.60
CA LEU A 368 33.28 61.34 -44.86
C LEU A 368 33.59 62.12 -43.56
N ASN A 369 34.57 63.02 -43.64
CA ASN A 369 35.12 63.82 -42.54
C ASN A 369 34.76 65.32 -42.70
N THR A 370 34.85 66.08 -41.59
CA THR A 370 35.24 67.51 -41.49
C THR A 370 34.21 68.53 -40.96
N GLN A 371 34.39 68.89 -39.67
CA GLN A 371 34.29 70.20 -38.99
C GLN A 371 33.03 71.11 -39.01
N ALA A 372 32.47 71.27 -37.79
CA ALA A 372 32.21 72.52 -37.05
C ALA A 372 31.56 73.77 -37.71
N ALA A 373 30.37 74.15 -37.21
CA ALA A 373 29.99 75.52 -36.83
C ALA A 373 28.80 75.54 -35.85
N GLU A 374 28.64 76.61 -35.07
CA GLU A 374 27.66 76.75 -33.99
C GLU A 374 26.29 77.28 -34.47
N THR A 375 25.19 76.94 -33.77
CA THR A 375 24.21 77.91 -33.18
C THR A 375 22.78 77.33 -33.02
N SER A 376 22.32 77.32 -31.77
CA SER A 376 20.93 77.48 -31.28
C SER A 376 19.73 76.94 -32.11
N ALA A 377 19.11 75.86 -31.62
CA ALA A 377 17.68 75.85 -31.25
C ALA A 377 17.28 74.55 -30.51
N ASN A 378 16.71 74.68 -29.31
CA ASN A 378 15.77 73.70 -28.74
C ASN A 378 14.35 74.18 -29.13
N PRO A 379 13.29 73.33 -29.23
CA PRO A 379 12.95 72.36 -28.19
C PRO A 379 12.36 71.00 -28.65
N VAL A 380 11.93 70.22 -27.66
CA VAL A 380 11.07 69.02 -27.72
C VAL A 380 11.76 67.71 -28.11
N ALA A 381 12.59 67.21 -27.19
CA ALA A 381 12.82 65.78 -27.02
C ALA A 381 11.97 65.26 -25.86
N THR A 382 10.97 64.41 -26.17
CA THR A 382 10.21 63.67 -25.17
C THR A 382 11.13 62.63 -24.54
N LYS A 383 11.55 62.83 -23.29
CA LYS A 383 12.29 61.81 -22.55
C LYS A 383 11.37 60.62 -22.25
N PRO A 384 11.75 59.37 -22.56
CA PRO A 384 11.16 58.23 -21.87
C PRO A 384 11.54 58.32 -20.40
N VAL A 385 10.58 58.03 -19.52
CA VAL A 385 10.83 57.92 -18.09
C VAL A 385 11.67 56.67 -17.86
N VAL A 386 12.91 56.84 -17.39
CA VAL A 386 13.67 55.75 -16.80
C VAL A 386 13.10 55.56 -15.39
N GLU A 387 12.30 54.53 -15.23
CA GLU A 387 11.82 54.09 -13.93
C GLU A 387 12.98 53.39 -13.21
N GLU A 388 13.43 53.95 -12.08
CA GLU A 388 14.48 53.32 -11.27
C GLU A 388 13.93 52.02 -10.67
N GLU A 389 14.27 50.88 -11.27
CA GLU A 389 14.03 49.57 -10.64
C GLU A 389 14.82 49.49 -9.33
N LYS A 390 14.10 49.69 -8.22
CA LYS A 390 14.66 49.50 -6.88
C LYS A 390 15.09 48.04 -6.74
N PRO A 391 16.38 47.76 -6.46
CA PRO A 391 16.86 46.39 -6.37
C PRO A 391 16.09 45.64 -5.28
N PHE A 392 15.66 44.43 -5.62
CA PHE A 392 14.86 43.56 -4.75
C PHE A 392 15.54 43.43 -3.37
N PRO A 393 14.81 43.56 -2.23
CA PRO A 393 15.42 43.71 -0.91
C PRO A 393 15.88 42.36 -0.34
N TRP A 394 16.87 41.74 -0.98
CA TRP A 394 17.53 40.49 -0.56
C TRP A 394 17.93 40.49 0.92
N LEU A 395 18.36 41.64 1.43
CA LEU A 395 18.75 41.81 2.84
C LEU A 395 17.58 41.54 3.80
N LEU A 396 16.34 41.90 3.45
CA LEU A 396 15.14 41.56 4.23
C LEU A 396 14.79 40.07 4.14
N VAL A 397 14.94 39.46 2.95
CA VAL A 397 14.68 38.02 2.76
C VAL A 397 15.66 37.16 3.56
N ILE A 398 16.94 37.53 3.55
CA ILE A 398 18.00 36.88 4.32
C ILE A 398 17.72 37.03 5.83
N LEU A 399 17.37 38.23 6.30
CA LEU A 399 16.98 38.46 7.70
C LEU A 399 15.76 37.61 8.11
N SER A 400 14.73 37.55 7.26
CA SER A 400 13.53 36.74 7.49
C SER A 400 13.88 35.26 7.64
N ASN A 401 14.71 34.71 6.74
CA ASN A 401 15.12 33.31 6.80
C ASN A 401 15.98 33.00 8.03
N ILE A 402 16.85 33.91 8.48
CA ILE A 402 17.61 33.77 9.73
C ILE A 402 16.68 33.77 10.95
N VAL A 403 15.66 34.63 10.97
CA VAL A 403 14.65 34.65 12.05
C VAL A 403 13.81 33.36 12.06
N ILE A 404 13.43 32.83 10.91
CA ILE A 404 12.68 31.57 10.79
C ILE A 404 13.54 30.38 11.25
N LEU A 405 14.81 30.29 10.82
CA LEU A 405 15.72 29.23 11.26
C LEU A 405 16.04 29.32 12.76
N GLY A 406 16.33 30.52 13.27
CA GLY A 406 16.60 30.73 14.69
C GLY A 406 15.39 30.45 15.57
N GLY A 407 14.21 30.96 15.19
CA GLY A 407 12.95 30.74 15.91
C GLY A 407 12.48 29.28 15.85
N GLY A 408 12.54 28.65 14.68
CA GLY A 408 12.22 27.23 14.51
C GLY A 408 13.15 26.31 15.28
N GLY A 409 14.48 26.56 15.20
CA GLY A 409 15.47 25.83 16.00
C GLY A 409 15.27 26.00 17.50
N PHE A 410 14.96 27.21 17.96
CA PHE A 410 14.65 27.50 19.37
C PHE A 410 13.36 26.81 19.84
N ALA A 411 12.31 26.77 19.01
CA ALA A 411 11.07 26.07 19.33
C ALA A 411 11.27 24.54 19.43
N ILE A 412 12.01 23.95 18.48
CA ILE A 412 12.36 22.52 18.52
C ILE A 412 13.21 22.21 19.77
N TRP A 413 14.20 23.06 20.09
CA TRP A 413 15.01 22.91 21.29
C TRP A 413 14.22 23.04 22.60
N MET A 414 13.24 23.95 22.65
CA MET A 414 12.35 24.09 23.82
C MET A 414 11.49 22.83 24.04
N VAL A 415 10.89 22.29 22.96
CA VAL A 415 10.10 21.06 23.02
C VAL A 415 10.97 19.85 23.39
N ALA A 416 12.20 19.76 22.87
CA ALA A 416 13.13 18.68 23.18
C ALA A 416 13.75 18.74 24.59
N THR A 417 13.63 19.85 25.32
CA THR A 417 14.19 20.02 26.68
C THR A 417 13.15 20.19 27.78
N ASP A 418 11.85 20.15 27.45
CA ASP A 418 10.70 20.20 28.37
C ASP A 418 10.72 21.42 29.34
N ARG A 419 11.27 22.55 28.87
CA ARG A 419 11.46 23.77 29.67
C ARG A 419 10.33 24.78 29.46
N SER A 420 9.49 24.96 30.48
CA SER A 420 8.44 25.99 30.47
C SER A 420 9.00 27.42 30.46
N PHE A 421 8.42 28.27 29.59
CA PHE A 421 8.74 29.69 29.41
C PHE A 421 8.75 30.52 30.71
N LYS A 422 7.98 30.09 31.73
CA LYS A 422 7.93 30.74 33.06
C LYS A 422 9.28 30.71 33.80
N THR A 423 10.19 29.79 33.46
CA THR A 423 11.49 29.65 34.14
C THR A 423 12.52 30.70 33.72
N LEU A 424 12.36 31.33 32.54
CA LEU A 424 13.30 32.34 32.03
C LEU A 424 13.10 33.75 32.61
N PHE A 425 11.96 34.02 33.25
CA PHE A 425 11.63 35.31 33.87
C PHE A 425 11.62 35.25 35.41
N ALA A 426 12.08 34.15 36.00
CA ALA A 426 12.18 33.99 37.46
C ALA A 426 13.34 34.83 38.04
N LYS A 427 13.03 36.06 38.46
CA LYS A 427 13.95 36.97 39.14
C LYS A 427 14.45 36.38 40.47
N LYS A 428 15.67 35.84 40.49
CA LYS A 428 16.34 35.35 41.70
C LYS A 428 17.00 36.51 42.46
N ASN A 429 16.41 36.93 43.57
CA ASN A 429 17.06 37.81 44.54
C ASN A 429 18.13 37.02 45.35
N ASN A 430 19.14 37.73 45.86
CA ASN A 430 20.26 37.19 46.63
C ASN A 430 19.87 36.72 48.05
N SER A 431 20.57 35.67 48.51
CA SER A 431 21.40 35.75 49.73
C SER A 431 22.45 34.64 49.70
N MET A 432 23.72 34.99 49.89
CA MET A 432 24.75 34.04 50.32
C MET A 432 24.51 33.68 51.79
N ASP A 433 24.92 32.48 52.19
CA ASP A 433 25.60 32.32 53.48
C ASP A 433 26.81 31.39 53.29
N LEU A 434 27.81 31.54 54.14
CA LEU A 434 29.16 30.94 54.03
C LEU A 434 29.40 29.93 55.16
N ASP A 435 30.48 29.16 55.05
CA ASP A 435 30.99 28.17 56.02
C ASP A 435 30.07 26.96 56.26
N THR A 436 30.54 25.72 56.05
CA THR A 436 31.66 25.14 56.81
C THR A 436 32.43 24.04 56.09
N LEU A 437 33.76 24.10 56.23
CA LEU A 437 34.74 22.99 56.32
C LEU A 437 34.92 22.09 55.06
N ALA A 438 35.93 22.30 54.21
CA ALA A 438 37.40 22.14 54.39
C ALA A 438 37.94 20.75 53.96
N MET A 439 38.84 20.77 52.95
CA MET A 439 39.75 19.69 52.54
C MET A 439 41.03 19.73 53.43
N PRO A 440 42.20 19.09 53.13
CA PRO A 440 42.57 18.10 52.10
C PRO A 440 43.48 16.94 52.62
N GLY A 441 44.13 16.18 51.71
CA GLY A 441 45.52 15.75 51.94
C GLY A 441 45.87 14.27 51.66
N ALA A 442 46.74 14.04 50.68
CA ALA A 442 47.33 12.74 50.33
C ALA A 442 48.52 12.35 51.22
N ALA A 443 48.89 11.05 51.25
CA ALA A 443 50.27 10.57 51.00
C ALA A 443 50.42 9.03 51.07
N GLU A 444 51.14 8.47 50.08
CA GLU A 444 52.16 7.40 50.17
C GLU A 444 51.86 5.99 50.78
N ALA A 445 52.50 4.88 50.35
CA ALA A 445 53.23 4.54 49.11
C ALA A 445 53.62 3.03 49.09
N LYS A 446 54.26 2.58 47.98
CA LYS A 446 55.17 1.40 47.82
C LYS A 446 54.49 -0.01 47.73
N THR A 447 54.93 -0.97 46.89
CA THR A 447 56.11 -1.02 45.97
C THR A 447 56.02 -2.07 44.83
N SER A 448 56.57 -1.71 43.65
CA SER A 448 57.42 -2.50 42.70
C SER A 448 57.02 -3.94 42.24
N SER A 449 56.82 -4.19 40.93
CA SER A 449 57.86 -4.66 39.94
C SER A 449 57.92 -6.20 39.81
N SER A 450 57.91 -6.90 38.66
CA SER A 450 58.10 -6.57 37.21
C SER A 450 57.28 -7.58 36.34
N GLY A 451 57.40 -7.76 35.01
CA GLY A 451 58.27 -7.14 34.00
C GLY A 451 58.29 -7.80 32.59
N GLN A 452 57.56 -7.23 31.63
CA GLN A 452 57.91 -7.10 30.19
C GLN A 452 58.17 -8.36 29.29
N LYS A 453 57.31 -8.52 28.24
CA LYS A 453 57.53 -9.24 26.93
C LYS A 453 57.75 -10.78 27.01
N ASN A 454 57.48 -11.60 25.98
CA ASN A 454 57.18 -11.33 24.56
C ASN A 454 56.35 -12.47 23.88
N SER A 455 55.86 -12.14 22.68
CA SER A 455 55.40 -12.98 21.54
C SER A 455 55.64 -14.51 21.47
N LYS A 456 54.64 -15.17 20.85
CA LYS A 456 54.69 -16.32 19.89
C LYS A 456 54.83 -17.78 20.40
N SER A 457 53.78 -18.56 20.11
CA SER A 457 53.77 -19.91 19.48
C SER A 457 54.91 -20.89 19.85
N ASN A 458 54.65 -22.05 20.46
CA ASN A 458 53.84 -23.13 19.88
C ASN A 458 53.41 -24.18 20.93
N ASP A 459 52.38 -24.95 20.56
CA ASP A 459 52.14 -26.37 20.85
C ASP A 459 52.01 -26.92 22.29
N ILE A 460 50.82 -27.54 22.48
CA ILE A 460 50.61 -28.91 23.00
C ILE A 460 50.61 -29.12 24.54
N LEU A 461 49.49 -29.72 24.98
CA LEU A 461 49.26 -30.73 26.05
C LEU A 461 50.39 -30.92 27.09
N GLU A 462 50.12 -31.07 28.39
CA GLU A 462 49.00 -31.81 28.99
C GLU A 462 48.90 -31.58 30.52
N LEU A 463 47.76 -31.99 31.10
CA LEU A 463 47.60 -32.55 32.46
C LEU A 463 47.79 -31.71 33.76
N SER A 464 46.95 -32.10 34.72
CA SER A 464 47.17 -32.13 36.19
C SER A 464 47.22 -30.82 37.00
N LEU A 465 46.06 -30.50 37.60
CA LEU A 465 45.82 -30.40 39.06
C LEU A 465 46.77 -31.31 39.90
N PRO A 466 47.10 -31.04 41.18
CA PRO A 466 46.21 -30.55 42.26
C PRO A 466 46.86 -29.38 43.06
N ASP A 467 46.48 -28.92 44.26
CA ASP A 467 45.89 -29.44 45.51
C ASP A 467 44.97 -28.35 46.15
N ASP A 468 44.05 -28.59 47.10
CA ASP A 468 43.73 -29.77 47.93
C ASP A 468 42.25 -30.23 47.77
#